data_AF-A0A7D9ILD5-F1
#
_entry.id   AF-A0A7D9ILD5-F1
#
_cell.length_a   1.000
_cell.length_b   1.000
_cell.length_c   1.000
_cell.angle_alpha   90.00
_cell.angle_beta   90.00
_cell.angle_gamma   90.00
#
_symmetry.space_group_name_H-M   'P 1'
#
loop_
_entity.id
_entity.type
_entity.pdbx_description
1 polymer ?
#
loop_
_entity_poly.entity_id
_entity_poly.type
_entity_poly.pdbx_seq_one_letter_code
_entity_poly.pdbx_strand_id
1 'polypeptide(L)' 'MGQKHTLFFAAGEGRKDGLRWVLYDKKVSPNLRDHTTQEVALHLAASKGHVECVKLLLKA' A
#
# COMPACT_ATOMS: atom_id res chain seq x y z
N MET A 1 -6.99 12.53 7.59
CA MET A 1 -6.79 11.06 7.52
C MET A 1 -6.81 10.56 6.05
N GLY A 2 -6.04 11.16 5.12
CA GLY A 2 -6.44 11.12 3.69
C GLY A 2 -5.64 10.23 2.71
N GLN A 3 -4.39 9.87 2.99
CA GLN A 3 -3.52 9.20 2.00
C GLN A 3 -2.78 7.99 2.56
N LYS A 4 -2.25 8.08 3.79
CA LYS A 4 -1.75 6.92 4.58
C LYS A 4 -2.80 5.82 4.64
N HIS A 5 -3.98 6.15 5.14
CA HIS A 5 -5.06 5.20 5.32
C HIS A 5 -5.47 4.53 4.00
N THR A 6 -5.50 5.30 2.92
CA THR A 6 -5.82 4.82 1.57
C THR A 6 -4.78 3.83 1.04
N LEU A 7 -3.48 4.06 1.28
CA LEU A 7 -2.41 3.14 0.85
C LEU A 7 -2.52 1.78 1.57
N PHE A 8 -2.65 1.80 2.91
CA PHE A 8 -2.75 0.59 3.72
C PHE A 8 -4.04 -0.18 3.42
N PHE A 9 -5.16 0.53 3.28
CA PHE A 9 -6.44 -0.07 2.92
C PHE A 9 -6.39 -0.70 1.52
N ALA A 10 -5.85 -0.01 0.52
CA ALA A 10 -5.72 -0.57 -0.83
C ALA A 10 -4.80 -1.79 -0.87
N ALA A 11 -3.73 -1.81 -0.08
CA ALA A 11 -2.83 -2.95 0.03
C ALA A 11 -3.45 -4.15 0.76
N GLY A 12 -4.18 -3.91 1.85
CA GLY A 12 -4.85 -4.95 2.63
C GLY A 12 -6.08 -5.56 1.94
N GLU A 13 -6.78 -4.79 1.11
CA GLU A 13 -7.92 -5.25 0.30
C GLU A 13 -7.51 -5.77 -1.09
N GLY A 14 -6.21 -5.70 -1.43
CA GLY A 14 -5.72 -6.15 -2.74
C GLY A 14 -6.13 -5.27 -3.93
N ARG A 15 -6.52 -4.01 -3.68
CA ARG A 15 -6.99 -3.08 -4.72
C ARG A 15 -5.81 -2.45 -5.47
N LYS A 16 -5.31 -3.16 -6.50
CA LYS A 16 -4.21 -2.69 -7.36
C LYS A 16 -4.44 -1.30 -7.94
N ASP A 17 -5.64 -1.00 -8.44
CA ASP A 17 -5.92 0.29 -9.09
C ASP A 17 -5.85 1.45 -8.10
N GLY A 18 -6.37 1.24 -6.89
CA GLY A 18 -6.24 2.20 -5.80
C GLY A 18 -4.79 2.39 -5.39
N LEU A 19 -4.02 1.31 -5.32
CA LEU A 19 -2.58 1.34 -5.05
C LEU A 19 -1.82 2.10 -6.14
N ARG A 20 -2.11 1.83 -7.42
CA ARG A 20 -1.50 2.54 -8.55
C ARG A 20 -1.86 4.02 -8.52
N TRP A 21 -3.10 4.37 -8.24
CA TRP A 21 -3.48 5.77 -8.10
C TRP A 21 -2.71 6.45 -6.96
N VAL A 22 -2.63 5.82 -5.79
CA VAL A 22 -1.88 6.40 -4.65
C VAL A 22 -0.37 6.53 -4.94
N LEU A 23 0.24 5.53 -5.59
CA LEU A 23 1.68 5.52 -5.87
C LEU A 23 2.07 6.46 -7.02
N TYR A 24 1.28 6.52 -8.09
CA TYR A 24 1.64 7.28 -9.30
C TYR A 24 0.98 8.67 -9.36
N ASP A 25 -0.30 8.80 -8.98
CA ASP A 25 -1.02 10.08 -9.03
C ASP A 25 -0.72 10.94 -7.80
N LYS A 26 -0.87 10.35 -6.61
CA LYS A 26 -0.58 11.03 -5.34
C LYS A 26 0.89 11.03 -4.95
N LYS A 27 1.73 10.26 -5.66
CA LYS A 27 3.18 10.10 -5.39
C LYS A 27 3.49 9.79 -3.92
N VAL A 28 2.63 9.01 -3.28
CA VAL A 28 2.81 8.61 -1.88
C VAL A 28 3.91 7.56 -1.80
N SER A 29 4.82 7.70 -0.85
CA SER A 29 5.89 6.72 -0.65
C SER A 29 5.31 5.35 -0.27
N PRO A 30 5.72 4.24 -0.92
CA PRO A 30 5.27 2.90 -0.54
C PRO A 30 5.82 2.46 0.84
N ASN A 31 6.96 3.02 1.26
CA ASN A 31 7.62 2.75 2.54
C ASN A 31 7.05 3.53 3.72
N LEU A 32 5.86 4.09 3.55
CA LEU A 32 5.18 4.89 4.54
C LEU A 32 4.77 3.99 5.70
N ARG A 33 5.37 4.21 6.86
CA ARG A 33 5.09 3.43 8.07
C ARG A 33 3.88 3.95 8.80
N ASP A 34 3.06 3.03 9.27
CA ASP A 34 2.05 3.33 10.25
C ASP A 34 2.72 3.71 11.58
N HIS A 35 2.22 4.74 12.25
CA HIS A 35 2.87 5.23 13.47
C HIS A 35 2.65 4.27 14.65
N THR A 36 1.52 3.57 14.65
CA THR A 36 1.08 2.73 15.76
C THR A 36 1.69 1.34 15.68
N THR A 37 1.63 0.73 14.51
CA THR A 37 2.08 -0.65 14.27
C THR A 37 3.49 -0.72 13.70
N GLN A 38 4.05 0.40 13.20
CA GLN A 38 5.29 0.45 12.43
C GLN A 38 5.27 -0.40 11.13
N GLU A 39 4.11 -0.90 10.73
CA GLU A 39 3.95 -1.67 9.50
C GLU A 39 3.97 -0.76 8.27
N VAL A 40 4.29 -1.33 7.12
CA VAL A 40 4.12 -0.69 5.81
C VAL A 40 3.04 -1.41 5.02
N ALA A 41 2.49 -0.75 4.00
CA ALA A 41 1.48 -1.33 3.12
C ALA A 41 1.87 -2.71 2.54
N LEU A 42 3.18 -2.93 2.33
CA LEU A 42 3.72 -4.21 1.87
C LEU A 42 3.45 -5.37 2.85
N HIS A 43 3.49 -5.14 4.17
CA HIS A 43 3.20 -6.17 5.16
C HIS A 43 1.75 -6.66 5.03
N LEU A 44 0.80 -5.74 4.87
CA LEU A 44 -0.61 -6.08 4.70
C LEU A 44 -0.85 -6.85 3.40
N ALA A 45 -0.31 -6.36 2.27
CA ALA A 45 -0.46 -7.03 0.99
C ALA A 45 0.16 -8.44 1.00
N ALA A 46 1.31 -8.62 1.64
CA ALA A 46 1.97 -9.92 1.77
C ALA A 46 1.21 -10.86 2.71
N SER A 47 0.77 -10.37 3.88
CA SER A 47 0.02 -11.14 4.88
C SER A 47 -1.30 -11.69 4.33
N LYS A 48 -1.95 -10.95 3.43
CA LYS A 48 -3.21 -11.35 2.78
C LYS A 48 -3.02 -12.15 1.48
N GLY A 49 -1.78 -12.35 1.02
CA GLY A 49 -1.50 -13.07 -0.22
C GLY A 49 -1.80 -12.29 -1.50
N HIS A 50 -1.88 -10.95 -1.43
CA HIS A 50 -2.10 -10.08 -2.59
C HIS A 50 -0.81 -9.88 -3.39
N VAL A 51 -0.34 -10.96 -4.02
CA VAL A 51 0.92 -11.02 -4.82
C VAL A 51 1.05 -9.86 -5.80
N GLU A 52 -0.06 -9.52 -6.43
CA GLU A 52 -0.10 -8.49 -7.44
C GLU A 52 0.04 -7.06 -6.87
N CYS A 53 -0.42 -6.82 -5.64
CA CYS A 53 -0.17 -5.57 -4.90
C CYS A 53 1.27 -5.52 -4.38
N VAL A 54 1.81 -6.66 -3.93
CA VAL A 54 3.23 -6.81 -3.53
C VAL A 54 4.15 -6.43 -4.68
N LYS A 55 3.93 -6.97 -5.88
CA LYS A 55 4.70 -6.62 -7.08
C LYS A 55 4.63 -5.13 -7.42
N LEU A 56 3.47 -4.49 -7.23
CA LEU A 56 3.29 -3.06 -7.47
C LEU A 56 4.06 -2.21 -6.46
N LEU A 57 3.96 -2.55 -5.17
CA LEU A 57 4.66 -1.88 -4.08
C LEU A 57 6.19 -2.03 -4.16
N LEU A 58 6.69 -3.17 -4.67
CA LEU A 58 8.12 -3.40 -4.87
C LEU A 58 8.68 -2.69 -6.12
N LYS A 59 7.82 -2.29 -7.08
CA LYS A 59 8.22 -1.57 -8.29
C LYS A 59 8.15 -0.04 -8.14
N ALA A 60 7.46 0.45 -7.12
CA ALA A 60 7.26 1.87 -6.85
C ALA A 60 8.38 2.42 -5.96
#